data_AF-A0A829HNL8-F1
#
_entry.id   AF-A0A829HNL8-F1
#
_cell.length_a   1.000
_cell.length_b   1.000
_cell.length_c   1.000
_cell.angle_alpha   90.00
_cell.angle_beta   90.00
_cell.angle_gamma   90.00
#
_symmetry.space_group_name_H-M   'P 1'
#
loop_
_entity.id
_entity.type
_entity.pdbx_description
1 polymer ?
#
loop_
_entity_poly.entity_id
_entity_poly.type
_entity_poly.pdbx_seq_one_letter_code
_entity_poly.pdbx_strand_id
1 'polypeptide(L)'
;MLSTKILKLRLSRIQKGKEHLSSQDKLMLVTMQSPDLSAHFLLRLFKVTLPKQWQFRHENDEDLLYASQLIELIEGELLSAYESHARKYAWYEQCLVYRLNFIETQPNQQHINGYLRQLDRCLDQQPKIDLLHYFQRHYPSAQHAIALAKAYAGAAQYSQAIEYYEWAAQQSPQRNETAFYAYIDCLLSRNQPEYLSQLSDVEYALHLLLHHLKPIDQKNQAQRLQRAVSLLLPESILRTRASNTNLLADMGRGLNSLGKSLNGIFGAKPSHIPYSRDVIATAPQLLTAQRVLTSLVQQNTMQAAWQRFLEQGTSSTEQVDLPLTCLWQAIQQNAEILCLLQQPVQYEVLLTQLTPIESKSNYDFDLGHIQIILQQGLMAYLGDIRLNKQHPERNALYEQRDVVVQDMIAFAVWFNQEVLAAYLQQQSQQFEQVRNGLRLLDVSALSSGLFALQFEMQKRVQDLADWMALKLVKGSEFEQMQAAWVALRELPNFGIGQEKVQQLESALAHYKALRFSQMQTLSAEDRSIPSEADEP
;
A
#
# COMPACT_ATOMS: atom_id res chain seq x y z
N MET A 1 -3.62 49.37 -5.06
CA MET A 1 -5.04 49.47 -5.44
C MET A 1 -5.24 50.69 -6.34
N LEU A 2 -6.02 50.57 -7.42
CA LEU A 2 -6.39 51.71 -8.26
C LEU A 2 -7.61 52.42 -7.69
N SER A 3 -7.73 53.73 -7.92
CA SER A 3 -8.98 54.44 -7.61
C SER A 3 -10.08 54.04 -8.61
N THR A 4 -11.34 54.16 -8.20
CA THR A 4 -12.52 53.79 -9.01
C THR A 4 -12.51 54.51 -10.35
N LYS A 5 -12.16 55.80 -10.36
CA LYS A 5 -12.00 56.61 -11.59
C LYS A 5 -10.97 56.01 -12.56
N ILE A 6 -9.83 55.55 -12.03
CA ILE A 6 -8.76 54.94 -12.84
C ILE A 6 -9.18 53.55 -13.32
N LEU A 7 -9.76 52.74 -12.43
CA LEU A 7 -10.22 51.39 -12.76
C LEU A 7 -11.28 51.41 -13.87
N LYS A 8 -12.28 52.29 -13.76
CA LYS A 8 -13.29 52.55 -14.79
C LYS A 8 -12.69 52.82 -16.17
N LEU A 9 -11.76 53.76 -16.25
CA LEU A 9 -11.12 54.15 -17.50
C LEU A 9 -10.36 52.97 -18.12
N ARG A 10 -9.71 52.15 -17.29
CA ARG A 10 -8.89 51.03 -17.75
C ARG A 10 -9.70 49.80 -18.13
N LEU A 11 -10.76 49.48 -17.40
CA LEU A 11 -11.70 48.42 -17.80
C LEU A 11 -12.40 48.79 -19.12
N SER A 12 -12.79 50.06 -19.31
CA SER A 12 -13.33 50.52 -20.60
C SER A 12 -12.32 50.38 -21.74
N ARG A 13 -11.03 50.67 -21.49
CA ARG A 13 -9.95 50.45 -22.47
C ARG A 13 -9.78 48.97 -22.79
N ILE A 14 -9.86 48.09 -21.80
CA ILE A 14 -9.79 46.63 -21.98
C ILE A 14 -10.96 46.14 -22.83
N GLN A 15 -12.17 46.62 -22.56
CA GLN A 15 -13.35 46.24 -23.32
C GLN A 15 -13.28 46.69 -24.78
N LYS A 16 -12.81 47.91 -25.05
CA LYS A 16 -12.62 48.44 -26.42
C LYS A 16 -11.48 47.75 -27.17
N GLY A 17 -10.45 47.28 -26.47
CA GLY A 17 -9.27 46.63 -27.04
C GLY A 17 -9.23 45.12 -26.85
N LYS A 18 -10.37 44.46 -26.62
CA LYS A 18 -10.46 43.07 -26.13
C LYS A 18 -9.66 42.07 -26.96
N GLU A 19 -9.66 42.22 -28.28
CA GLU A 19 -8.97 41.34 -29.25
C GLU A 19 -7.47 41.64 -29.41
N HIS A 20 -7.02 42.84 -29.01
CA HIS A 20 -5.66 43.31 -29.25
C HIS A 20 -4.78 43.37 -27.99
N LEU A 21 -5.39 43.21 -26.81
CA LEU A 21 -4.68 43.22 -25.54
C LEU A 21 -4.42 41.79 -25.07
N SER A 22 -3.15 41.49 -24.79
CA SER A 22 -2.79 40.23 -24.14
C SER A 22 -3.30 40.19 -22.69
N SER A 23 -3.41 39.00 -22.10
CA SER A 23 -3.77 38.86 -20.69
C SER A 23 -2.78 39.57 -19.76
N GLN A 24 -1.51 39.69 -20.18
CA GLN A 24 -0.48 40.48 -19.50
C GLN A 24 -0.77 41.98 -19.54
N ASP A 25 -1.17 42.52 -20.69
CA ASP A 25 -1.51 43.94 -20.83
C ASP A 25 -2.75 44.28 -19.99
N LYS A 26 -3.75 43.40 -20.00
CA LYS A 26 -4.96 43.54 -19.18
C LYS A 26 -4.62 43.51 -17.69
N LEU A 27 -3.76 42.60 -17.25
CA LEU A 27 -3.28 42.55 -15.87
C LEU A 27 -2.52 43.83 -15.47
N MET A 28 -1.58 44.29 -16.30
CA MET A 28 -0.82 45.53 -16.02
C MET A 28 -1.76 46.72 -15.88
N LEU A 29 -2.75 46.83 -16.77
CA LEU A 29 -3.76 47.88 -16.72
C LEU A 29 -4.54 47.87 -15.40
N VAL A 30 -4.93 46.71 -14.86
CA VAL A 30 -5.73 46.68 -13.63
C VAL A 30 -4.91 46.66 -12.33
N THR A 31 -3.58 46.54 -12.40
CA THR A 31 -2.72 46.40 -11.20
C THR A 31 -1.71 47.54 -10.99
N MET A 32 -1.16 48.14 -12.05
CA MET A 32 -0.04 49.09 -11.94
C MET A 32 -0.50 50.55 -11.89
N GLN A 33 0.12 51.44 -11.11
CA GLN A 33 -0.24 52.87 -11.16
C GLN A 33 0.06 53.52 -12.52
N SER A 34 1.15 53.13 -13.17
CA SER A 34 1.58 53.65 -14.48
C SER A 34 1.98 52.48 -15.42
N PRO A 35 1.00 51.86 -16.12
CA PRO A 35 1.28 50.75 -17.02
C PRO A 35 1.92 51.25 -18.32
N ASP A 36 3.16 50.82 -18.59
CA ASP A 36 3.83 51.05 -19.87
C ASP A 36 3.58 49.87 -20.83
N LEU A 37 2.60 50.05 -21.72
CA LEU A 37 2.21 49.07 -22.73
C LEU A 37 3.04 49.16 -24.02
N SER A 38 4.11 49.97 -24.06
CA SER A 38 4.99 50.16 -25.23
C SER A 38 6.36 49.50 -25.10
N ALA A 39 6.79 49.11 -23.89
CA ALA A 39 8.08 48.46 -23.63
C ALA A 39 8.25 47.11 -24.35
N HIS A 40 9.47 46.68 -24.69
CA HIS A 40 9.71 45.35 -25.28
C HIS A 40 9.37 44.20 -24.33
N PHE A 41 8.94 43.05 -24.88
CA PHE A 41 8.52 41.84 -24.15
C PHE A 41 9.48 41.42 -23.02
N LEU A 42 10.79 41.37 -23.30
CA LEU A 42 11.81 40.97 -22.31
C LEU A 42 11.91 41.95 -21.11
N LEU A 43 11.72 43.25 -21.34
CA LEU A 43 11.69 44.25 -20.27
C LEU A 43 10.39 44.19 -19.46
N ARG A 44 9.29 43.69 -20.05
CA ARG A 44 8.01 43.51 -19.35
C ARG A 44 8.01 42.30 -18.42
N LEU A 45 8.72 41.21 -18.77
CA LEU A 45 8.83 40.00 -17.92
C LEU A 45 9.34 40.32 -16.51
N PHE A 46 10.25 41.30 -16.36
CA PHE A 46 10.79 41.72 -15.07
C PHE A 46 9.97 42.81 -14.35
N LYS A 47 8.97 43.40 -15.01
CA LYS A 47 8.17 44.53 -14.47
C LYS A 47 6.75 44.14 -14.06
N VAL A 48 6.23 43.00 -14.51
CA VAL A 48 4.88 42.56 -14.14
C VAL A 48 4.91 41.89 -12.77
N THR A 49 4.52 42.63 -11.74
CA THR A 49 4.28 42.09 -10.40
C THR A 49 2.87 41.49 -10.34
N LEU A 50 2.79 40.16 -10.25
CA LEU A 50 1.53 39.47 -10.05
C LEU A 50 0.98 39.75 -8.64
N PRO A 51 -0.29 40.17 -8.49
CA PRO A 51 -0.86 40.46 -7.18
C PRO A 51 -0.93 39.21 -6.31
N LYS A 52 -0.59 39.34 -5.04
CA LYS A 52 -0.84 38.29 -4.02
C LYS A 52 -2.23 38.43 -3.40
N GLN A 53 -2.78 39.65 -3.42
CA GLN A 53 -4.09 39.99 -2.89
C GLN A 53 -4.77 40.98 -3.83
N TRP A 54 -6.05 40.72 -4.10
CA TRP A 54 -6.97 41.64 -4.72
C TRP A 54 -7.72 42.40 -3.64
N GLN A 55 -7.81 43.72 -3.83
CA GLN A 55 -8.59 44.59 -2.97
C GLN A 55 -9.65 45.24 -3.84
N PHE A 56 -10.88 45.21 -3.35
CA PHE A 56 -12.05 45.74 -4.04
C PHE A 56 -12.68 46.84 -3.18
N ARG A 57 -12.91 48.01 -3.77
CA ARG A 57 -13.63 49.12 -3.12
C ARG A 57 -15.12 48.79 -3.02
N HIS A 58 -15.82 49.32 -2.03
CA HIS A 58 -17.23 49.00 -1.79
C HIS A 58 -17.99 50.15 -1.11
N GLU A 59 -17.54 51.41 -1.26
CA GLU A 59 -18.14 52.54 -0.55
C GLU A 59 -19.43 53.03 -1.20
N ASN A 60 -19.62 52.79 -2.50
CA ASN A 60 -20.76 53.24 -3.29
C ASN A 60 -21.06 52.30 -4.46
N ASP A 61 -22.19 52.51 -5.15
CA ASP A 61 -22.63 51.67 -6.28
C ASP A 61 -21.64 51.69 -7.45
N GLU A 62 -20.91 52.80 -7.67
CA GLU A 62 -19.90 52.88 -8.72
C GLU A 62 -18.70 51.97 -8.41
N ASP A 63 -18.30 51.89 -7.14
CA ASP A 63 -17.26 50.97 -6.67
C ASP A 63 -17.68 49.52 -6.87
N LEU A 64 -18.91 49.16 -6.50
CA LEU A 64 -19.45 47.80 -6.65
C LEU A 64 -19.50 47.38 -8.13
N LEU A 65 -19.96 48.28 -9.01
CA LEU A 65 -20.04 48.02 -10.45
C LEU A 65 -18.67 47.68 -11.05
N TYR A 66 -17.65 48.49 -10.78
CA TYR A 66 -16.32 48.27 -11.36
C TYR A 66 -15.52 47.18 -10.65
N ALA A 67 -15.82 46.90 -9.37
CA ALA A 67 -15.32 45.70 -8.71
C ALA A 67 -15.87 44.44 -9.37
N SER A 68 -17.17 44.40 -9.69
CA SER A 68 -17.80 43.28 -10.41
C SER A 68 -17.15 43.05 -11.78
N GLN A 69 -16.98 44.11 -12.57
CA GLN A 69 -16.30 44.01 -13.88
C GLN A 69 -14.83 43.55 -13.78
N LEU A 70 -14.12 43.97 -12.72
CA LEU A 70 -12.77 43.49 -12.46
C LEU A 70 -12.76 41.99 -12.11
N ILE A 71 -13.72 41.54 -11.29
CA ILE A 71 -13.87 40.12 -10.95
C ILE A 71 -14.16 39.29 -12.21
N GLU A 72 -15.06 39.75 -13.09
CA GLU A 72 -15.33 39.08 -14.36
C GLU A 72 -14.06 38.94 -15.24
N LEU A 73 -13.21 39.96 -15.28
CA LEU A 73 -11.92 39.89 -15.98
C LEU A 73 -10.97 38.88 -15.32
N ILE A 74 -10.92 38.85 -13.98
CA ILE A 74 -10.08 37.92 -13.24
C ILE A 74 -10.53 36.48 -13.52
N GLU A 75 -11.81 36.19 -13.30
CA GLU A 75 -12.40 34.85 -13.44
C GLU A 75 -12.41 34.36 -14.89
N GLY A 76 -12.73 35.25 -15.84
CA GLY A 76 -12.87 34.91 -17.26
C GLY A 76 -11.56 34.77 -18.02
N GLU A 77 -10.48 35.40 -17.56
CA GLU A 77 -9.22 35.44 -18.32
C GLU A 77 -7.97 35.27 -17.43
N LEU A 78 -7.83 36.04 -16.35
CA LEU A 78 -6.56 36.09 -15.62
C LEU A 78 -6.28 34.81 -14.81
N LEU A 79 -7.30 34.13 -14.29
CA LEU A 79 -7.13 32.85 -13.60
C LEU A 79 -6.47 31.79 -14.50
N SER A 80 -6.92 31.68 -15.76
CA SER A 80 -6.37 30.70 -16.71
C SER A 80 -4.98 31.10 -17.23
N ALA A 81 -4.76 32.39 -17.49
CA ALA A 81 -3.46 32.90 -17.94
C ALA A 81 -2.35 32.76 -16.87
N TYR A 82 -2.71 32.75 -15.59
CA TYR A 82 -1.77 32.73 -14.46
C TYR A 82 -2.08 31.62 -13.45
N GLU A 83 -2.47 30.43 -13.92
CA GLU A 83 -3.04 29.36 -13.09
C GLU A 83 -2.22 29.06 -11.82
N SER A 84 -0.91 28.83 -11.96
CA SER A 84 -0.05 28.45 -10.83
C SER A 84 0.01 29.53 -9.74
N HIS A 85 0.13 30.80 -10.14
CA HIS A 85 0.17 31.93 -9.21
C HIS A 85 -1.22 32.21 -8.63
N ALA A 86 -2.26 32.21 -9.46
CA ALA A 86 -3.62 32.44 -9.06
C ALA A 86 -4.09 31.41 -8.01
N ARG A 87 -3.78 30.13 -8.21
CA ARG A 87 -4.06 29.05 -7.24
C ARG A 87 -3.26 29.21 -5.95
N LYS A 88 -1.96 29.53 -6.05
CA LYS A 88 -1.10 29.74 -4.87
C LYS A 88 -1.59 30.88 -3.97
N TYR A 89 -2.18 31.91 -4.56
CA TYR A 89 -2.65 33.10 -3.85
C TYR A 89 -4.17 33.21 -3.78
N ALA A 90 -4.90 32.12 -4.03
CA ALA A 90 -6.35 32.02 -3.84
C ALA A 90 -7.15 33.17 -4.51
N TRP A 91 -6.80 33.52 -5.76
CA TRP A 91 -7.44 34.65 -6.46
C TRP A 91 -8.94 34.46 -6.64
N TYR A 92 -9.38 33.24 -6.93
CA TYR A 92 -10.79 32.94 -7.09
C TYR A 92 -11.55 33.10 -5.77
N GLU A 93 -11.00 32.57 -4.69
CA GLU A 93 -11.56 32.64 -3.35
C GLU A 93 -11.68 34.09 -2.88
N GLN A 94 -10.69 34.94 -3.16
CA GLN A 94 -10.76 36.38 -2.86
C GLN A 94 -11.90 37.08 -3.61
N CYS A 95 -12.09 36.75 -4.89
CA CYS A 95 -13.20 37.28 -5.69
C CYS A 95 -14.55 36.81 -5.13
N LEU A 96 -14.65 35.53 -4.80
CA LEU A 96 -15.88 34.94 -4.28
C LEU A 96 -16.26 35.50 -2.91
N VAL A 97 -15.31 35.69 -1.99
CA VAL A 97 -15.56 36.35 -0.70
C VAL A 97 -16.14 37.75 -0.92
N TYR A 98 -15.59 38.52 -1.85
CA TYR A 98 -16.12 39.86 -2.14
C TYR A 98 -17.53 39.80 -2.74
N ARG A 99 -17.77 38.90 -3.71
CA ARG A 99 -19.11 38.69 -4.29
C ARG A 99 -20.15 38.41 -3.20
N LEU A 100 -19.86 37.45 -2.31
CA LEU A 100 -20.79 37.04 -1.25
C LEU A 100 -21.05 38.14 -0.21
N ASN A 101 -20.10 39.05 0.01
CA ASN A 101 -20.27 40.12 0.99
C ASN A 101 -20.98 41.37 0.43
N PHE A 102 -20.83 41.67 -0.86
CA PHE A 102 -21.22 42.97 -1.41
C PHE A 102 -22.05 42.96 -2.70
N ILE A 103 -22.00 41.89 -3.50
CA ILE A 103 -22.68 41.82 -4.82
C ILE A 103 -23.87 40.86 -4.75
N GLU A 104 -23.60 39.60 -4.40
CA GLU A 104 -24.57 38.51 -4.33
C GLU A 104 -24.67 38.01 -2.88
N THR A 105 -25.27 38.82 -2.01
CA THR A 105 -25.34 38.54 -0.57
C THR A 105 -26.26 37.37 -0.21
N GLN A 106 -27.14 36.96 -1.13
CA GLN A 106 -28.03 35.80 -0.98
C GLN A 106 -27.98 34.96 -2.26
N PRO A 107 -26.92 34.16 -2.46
CA PRO A 107 -26.80 33.32 -3.65
C PRO A 107 -27.88 32.24 -3.67
N ASN A 108 -28.44 31.98 -4.85
CA ASN A 108 -29.36 30.86 -5.05
C ASN A 108 -28.56 29.54 -5.22
N GLN A 109 -29.27 28.40 -5.24
CA GLN A 109 -28.62 27.09 -5.35
C GLN A 109 -27.81 26.89 -6.64
N GLN A 110 -28.20 27.52 -7.75
CA GLN A 110 -27.46 27.43 -9.01
C GLN A 110 -26.11 28.15 -8.90
N HIS A 111 -26.08 29.34 -8.29
CA HIS A 111 -24.84 30.06 -8.02
C HIS A 111 -23.93 29.26 -7.08
N ILE A 112 -24.48 28.75 -5.96
CA ILE A 112 -23.72 27.93 -5.00
C ILE A 112 -23.09 26.70 -5.70
N ASN A 113 -23.86 25.97 -6.51
CA ASN A 113 -23.34 24.83 -7.27
C ASN A 113 -22.23 25.24 -8.26
N GLY A 114 -22.35 26.41 -8.88
CA GLY A 114 -21.30 26.99 -9.72
C GLY A 114 -20.02 27.29 -8.94
N TYR A 115 -20.17 27.90 -7.76
CA TYR A 115 -19.05 28.23 -6.86
C TYR A 115 -18.31 27.00 -6.37
N LEU A 116 -19.03 25.97 -5.92
CA LEU A 116 -18.44 24.71 -5.46
C LEU A 116 -17.61 24.03 -6.56
N ARG A 117 -18.09 24.02 -7.81
CA ARG A 117 -17.34 23.44 -8.94
C ARG A 117 -16.02 24.15 -9.24
N GLN A 118 -15.95 25.45 -9.01
CA GLN A 118 -14.70 26.21 -9.17
C GLN A 118 -13.78 26.03 -7.96
N LEU A 119 -14.34 26.01 -6.74
CA LEU A 119 -13.59 25.71 -5.51
C LEU A 119 -12.94 24.32 -5.55
N ASP A 120 -13.55 23.33 -6.20
CA ASP A 120 -12.95 22.00 -6.39
C ASP A 120 -11.61 22.05 -7.15
N ARG A 121 -11.35 23.08 -7.96
CA ARG A 121 -10.08 23.28 -8.68
C ARG A 121 -9.02 24.04 -7.87
N CYS A 122 -9.45 24.66 -6.77
CA CYS A 122 -8.60 25.47 -5.91
C CYS A 122 -7.77 24.60 -4.96
N LEU A 123 -6.69 25.16 -4.42
CA LEU A 123 -5.86 24.44 -3.44
C LEU A 123 -6.62 24.29 -2.12
N ASP A 124 -6.41 23.16 -1.46
CA ASP A 124 -6.99 22.87 -0.15
C ASP A 124 -6.26 23.66 0.94
N GLN A 125 -6.61 24.94 1.04
CA GLN A 125 -6.04 25.93 1.96
C GLN A 125 -7.14 26.71 2.67
N GLN A 126 -6.76 27.46 3.71
CA GLN A 126 -7.69 28.20 4.56
C GLN A 126 -8.75 29.03 3.80
N PRO A 127 -8.43 29.78 2.71
CA PRO A 127 -9.44 30.56 1.99
C PRO A 127 -10.58 29.72 1.40
N LYS A 128 -10.25 28.55 0.84
CA LYS A 128 -11.24 27.60 0.33
C LYS A 128 -12.04 27.00 1.49
N ILE A 129 -11.37 26.64 2.58
CA ILE A 129 -12.00 26.05 3.77
C ILE A 129 -13.00 27.05 4.39
N ASP A 130 -12.63 28.31 4.55
CA ASP A 130 -13.50 29.36 5.11
C ASP A 130 -14.78 29.55 4.27
N LEU A 131 -14.65 29.56 2.94
CA LEU A 131 -15.77 29.64 2.02
C LEU A 131 -16.68 28.41 2.08
N LEU A 132 -16.10 27.20 2.09
CA LEU A 132 -16.86 25.96 2.21
C LEU A 132 -17.56 25.87 3.58
N HIS A 133 -16.91 26.35 4.63
CA HIS A 133 -17.49 26.46 5.97
C HIS A 133 -18.66 27.46 6.00
N TYR A 134 -18.53 28.60 5.33
CA TYR A 134 -19.63 29.54 5.13
C TYR A 134 -20.83 28.85 4.46
N PHE A 135 -20.61 28.13 3.35
CA PHE A 135 -21.70 27.42 2.67
C PHE A 135 -22.34 26.33 3.55
N GLN A 136 -21.55 25.57 4.30
CA GLN A 136 -22.07 24.55 5.21
C GLN A 136 -22.89 25.16 6.36
N ARG A 137 -22.48 26.32 6.88
CA ARG A 137 -23.17 27.01 7.98
C ARG A 137 -24.50 27.62 7.53
N HIS A 138 -24.53 28.22 6.34
CA HIS A 138 -25.70 28.94 5.84
C HIS A 138 -26.67 28.05 5.04
N TYR A 139 -26.17 26.98 4.43
CA TYR A 139 -26.93 26.07 3.57
C TYR A 139 -26.55 24.62 3.87
N PRO A 140 -26.80 24.09 5.08
CA PRO A 140 -26.32 22.77 5.46
C PRO A 140 -26.83 21.66 4.53
N SER A 141 -25.91 20.89 3.94
CA SER A 141 -26.25 19.75 3.10
C SER A 141 -25.11 18.72 3.11
N ALA A 142 -25.43 17.44 2.88
CA ALA A 142 -24.41 16.39 2.81
C ALA A 142 -23.34 16.70 1.75
N GLN A 143 -23.72 17.34 0.63
CA GLN A 143 -22.79 17.75 -0.41
C GLN A 143 -21.79 18.82 0.08
N HIS A 144 -22.27 19.83 0.81
CA HIS A 144 -21.42 20.90 1.33
C HIS A 144 -20.47 20.36 2.42
N ALA A 145 -20.97 19.50 3.30
CA ALA A 145 -20.15 18.83 4.31
C ALA A 145 -19.08 17.94 3.68
N ILE A 146 -19.39 17.17 2.63
CA ILE A 146 -18.39 16.36 1.91
C ILE A 146 -17.34 17.24 1.23
N ALA A 147 -17.73 18.37 0.62
CA ALA A 147 -16.78 19.29 -0.01
C ALA A 147 -15.83 19.91 1.02
N LEU A 148 -16.37 20.33 2.16
CA LEU A 148 -15.61 20.86 3.28
C LEU A 148 -14.66 19.81 3.89
N ALA A 149 -15.15 18.57 4.10
CA ALA A 149 -14.34 17.46 4.59
C ALA A 149 -13.17 17.15 3.65
N LYS A 150 -13.39 17.15 2.33
CA LYS A 150 -12.32 16.98 1.33
C LYS A 150 -11.26 18.07 1.44
N ALA A 151 -11.67 19.33 1.60
CA ALA A 151 -10.74 20.44 1.75
C ALA A 151 -9.92 20.34 3.04
N TYR A 152 -10.54 19.95 4.17
CA TYR A 152 -9.82 19.67 5.40
C TYR A 152 -8.82 18.52 5.25
N ALA A 153 -9.23 17.41 4.61
CA ALA A 153 -8.36 16.27 4.35
C ALA A 153 -7.16 16.64 3.45
N GLY A 154 -7.40 17.41 2.39
CA GLY A 154 -6.34 17.92 1.50
C GLY A 154 -5.36 18.87 2.21
N ALA A 155 -5.82 19.59 3.24
CA ALA A 155 -5.00 20.40 4.13
C ALA A 155 -4.35 19.60 5.29
N ALA A 156 -4.48 18.26 5.29
CA ALA A 156 -4.05 17.35 6.36
C ALA A 156 -4.67 17.63 7.74
N GLN A 157 -5.82 18.29 7.79
CA GLN A 157 -6.61 18.56 9.00
C GLN A 157 -7.65 17.43 9.20
N TYR A 158 -7.15 16.22 9.49
CA TYR A 158 -7.96 15.00 9.44
C TYR A 158 -9.07 14.94 10.49
N SER A 159 -8.89 15.52 11.68
CA SER A 159 -9.95 15.51 12.71
C SER A 159 -11.21 16.24 12.24
N GLN A 160 -11.05 17.44 11.67
CA GLN A 160 -12.15 18.20 11.09
C GLN A 160 -12.76 17.47 9.89
N ALA A 161 -11.93 16.86 9.05
CA ALA A 161 -12.43 16.08 7.91
C ALA A 161 -13.33 14.92 8.36
N ILE A 162 -12.91 14.17 9.39
CA ILE A 162 -13.66 13.07 10.00
C ILE A 162 -15.03 13.56 10.50
N GLU A 163 -15.07 14.65 11.29
CA GLU A 163 -16.31 15.22 11.82
C GLU A 163 -17.33 15.54 10.71
N TYR A 164 -16.88 16.17 9.61
CA TYR A 164 -17.78 16.52 8.51
C TYR A 164 -18.18 15.33 7.64
N TYR A 165 -17.32 14.32 7.47
CA TYR A 165 -17.71 13.07 6.81
C TYR A 165 -18.77 12.30 7.60
N GLU A 166 -18.62 12.22 8.92
CA GLU A 166 -19.60 11.60 9.81
C GLU A 166 -20.93 12.34 9.79
N TRP A 167 -20.88 13.68 9.88
CA TRP A 167 -22.07 14.51 9.75
C TRP A 167 -22.76 14.25 8.41
N ALA A 168 -22.02 14.25 7.30
CA ALA A 168 -22.60 14.00 5.98
C ALA A 168 -23.25 12.61 5.86
N ALA A 169 -22.65 11.59 6.47
CA ALA A 169 -23.19 10.23 6.50
C ALA A 169 -24.51 10.15 7.29
N GLN A 170 -24.66 10.93 8.37
CA GLN A 170 -25.91 11.00 9.14
C GLN A 170 -27.05 11.68 8.36
N GLN A 171 -26.72 12.62 7.48
CA GLN A 171 -27.72 13.40 6.73
C GLN A 171 -28.19 12.75 5.42
N SER A 172 -27.50 11.71 4.93
CA SER A 172 -27.82 11.07 3.65
C SER A 172 -28.20 9.60 3.84
N PRO A 173 -29.43 9.17 3.47
CA PRO A 173 -29.82 7.76 3.53
C PRO A 173 -29.08 6.91 2.48
N GLN A 174 -28.59 7.54 1.40
CA GLN A 174 -27.80 6.87 0.37
C GLN A 174 -26.31 7.04 0.69
N ARG A 175 -25.59 5.92 0.81
CA ARG A 175 -24.14 5.91 1.03
C ARG A 175 -23.41 6.38 -0.23
N ASN A 176 -22.66 7.47 -0.12
CA ASN A 176 -21.69 7.88 -1.13
C ASN A 176 -20.39 7.12 -0.90
N GLU A 177 -20.09 6.14 -1.74
CA GLU A 177 -18.90 5.27 -1.59
C GLU A 177 -17.59 6.06 -1.67
N THR A 178 -17.51 7.09 -2.53
CA THR A 178 -16.32 7.94 -2.61
C THR A 178 -16.08 8.71 -1.31
N ALA A 179 -17.14 9.23 -0.69
CA ALA A 179 -17.03 9.89 0.62
C ALA A 179 -16.69 8.90 1.74
N PHE A 180 -17.28 7.70 1.71
CA PHE A 180 -16.95 6.62 2.65
C PHE A 180 -15.46 6.25 2.60
N TYR A 181 -14.90 6.06 1.41
CA TYR A 181 -13.48 5.75 1.27
C TYR A 181 -12.56 6.91 1.65
N ALA A 182 -12.94 8.16 1.35
CA ALA A 182 -12.19 9.33 1.79
C ALA A 182 -12.19 9.47 3.33
N TYR A 183 -13.30 9.13 3.97
CA TYR A 183 -13.41 9.05 5.43
C TYR A 183 -12.46 8.00 6.03
N ILE A 184 -12.46 6.78 5.48
CA ILE A 184 -11.51 5.73 5.85
C ILE A 184 -10.06 6.21 5.69
N ASP A 185 -9.73 6.90 4.59
CA ASP A 185 -8.39 7.42 4.39
C ASP A 185 -8.01 8.50 5.42
N CYS A 186 -8.97 9.28 5.91
CA CYS A 186 -8.73 10.25 6.99
C CYS A 186 -8.42 9.54 8.31
N LEU A 187 -9.18 8.51 8.68
CA LEU A 187 -8.90 7.69 9.87
C LEU A 187 -7.49 7.07 9.79
N LEU A 188 -7.16 6.42 8.68
CA LEU A 188 -5.86 5.78 8.48
C LEU A 188 -4.69 6.77 8.42
N SER A 189 -4.93 8.03 8.02
CA SER A 189 -3.89 9.06 7.96
C SER A 189 -3.70 9.77 9.29
N ARG A 190 -4.76 9.93 10.07
CA ARG A 190 -4.71 10.48 11.44
C ARG A 190 -4.08 9.47 12.41
N ASN A 191 -4.44 8.19 12.29
CA ASN A 191 -3.87 7.06 13.02
C ASN A 191 -3.73 7.31 14.53
N GLN A 192 -4.78 7.86 15.15
CA GLN A 192 -4.80 8.06 16.60
C GLN A 192 -5.09 6.74 17.32
N PRO A 193 -4.45 6.52 18.49
CA PRO A 193 -4.62 5.30 19.28
C PRO A 193 -6.02 5.18 19.89
N GLU A 194 -6.76 6.30 19.98
CA GLU A 194 -8.08 6.36 20.60
C GLU A 194 -9.01 7.24 19.75
N TYR A 195 -9.81 6.60 18.92
CA TYR A 195 -10.95 7.18 18.20
C TYR A 195 -12.20 7.16 19.11
N LEU A 196 -12.49 5.99 19.69
CA LEU A 196 -13.41 5.78 20.80
C LEU A 196 -12.64 5.13 21.94
N SER A 197 -13.22 5.11 23.15
CA SER A 197 -12.62 4.42 24.30
C SER A 197 -12.17 3.02 23.91
N GLN A 198 -10.85 2.77 23.97
CA GLN A 198 -10.21 1.48 23.67
C GLN A 198 -10.33 1.01 22.21
N LEU A 199 -10.58 1.92 21.26
CA LEU A 199 -10.65 1.62 19.83
C LEU A 199 -9.90 2.71 19.05
N SER A 200 -8.84 2.33 18.34
CA SER A 200 -8.05 3.23 17.50
C SER A 200 -8.73 3.57 16.18
N ASP A 201 -8.21 4.60 15.49
CA ASP A 201 -8.65 4.98 14.14
C ASP A 201 -8.54 3.80 13.15
N VAL A 202 -7.46 3.02 13.25
CA VAL A 202 -7.17 1.92 12.32
C VAL A 202 -8.10 0.74 12.56
N GLU A 203 -8.37 0.41 13.82
CA GLU A 203 -9.32 -0.64 14.18
C GLU A 203 -10.73 -0.25 13.73
N TYR A 204 -11.14 1.00 13.95
CA TYR A 204 -12.45 1.48 13.50
C TYR A 204 -12.56 1.48 11.96
N ALA A 205 -11.52 1.91 11.25
CA ALA A 205 -11.47 1.84 9.79
C ALA A 205 -11.59 0.40 9.27
N LEU A 206 -10.93 -0.57 9.89
CA LEU A 206 -11.05 -1.99 9.53
C LEU A 206 -12.46 -2.52 9.80
N HIS A 207 -13.04 -2.18 10.95
CA HIS A 207 -14.41 -2.54 11.27
C HIS A 207 -15.39 -2.04 10.18
N LEU A 208 -15.27 -0.78 9.78
CA LEU A 208 -16.11 -0.20 8.72
C LEU A 208 -15.91 -0.89 7.36
N LEU A 209 -14.66 -1.20 6.99
CA LEU A 209 -14.35 -1.90 5.74
C LEU A 209 -14.88 -3.34 5.74
N LEU A 210 -14.84 -4.04 6.88
CA LEU A 210 -15.38 -5.38 7.08
C LEU A 210 -16.91 -5.42 6.86
N HIS A 211 -17.61 -4.37 7.27
CA HIS A 211 -19.07 -4.24 7.15
C HIS A 211 -19.52 -3.71 5.78
N HIS A 212 -18.58 -3.34 4.90
CA HIS A 212 -18.87 -2.85 3.56
C HIS A 212 -18.87 -3.99 2.52
N LEU A 213 -19.97 -4.74 2.45
CA LEU A 213 -20.04 -6.04 1.75
C LEU A 213 -20.23 -5.98 0.22
N LYS A 214 -20.68 -4.84 -0.32
CA LYS A 214 -20.96 -4.68 -1.74
C LYS A 214 -20.27 -3.42 -2.28
N PRO A 215 -18.93 -3.39 -2.29
CA PRO A 215 -18.21 -2.31 -2.93
C PRO A 215 -18.55 -2.25 -4.42
N ILE A 216 -18.74 -1.04 -4.96
CA ILE A 216 -18.72 -0.82 -6.41
C ILE A 216 -17.27 -0.90 -6.89
N ASP A 217 -16.32 -0.38 -6.09
CA ASP A 217 -14.88 -0.43 -6.39
C ASP A 217 -14.10 -1.39 -5.46
N GLN A 218 -14.10 -2.67 -5.83
CA GLN A 218 -13.39 -3.74 -5.11
C GLN A 218 -11.88 -3.49 -5.00
N LYS A 219 -11.26 -2.87 -6.02
CA LYS A 219 -9.81 -2.59 -6.02
C LYS A 219 -9.46 -1.55 -4.97
N ASN A 220 -10.25 -0.48 -4.90
CA ASN A 220 -10.07 0.56 -3.88
C ASN A 220 -10.32 0.05 -2.46
N GLN A 221 -11.27 -0.87 -2.27
CA GLN A 221 -11.46 -1.53 -0.97
C GLN A 221 -10.25 -2.38 -0.59
N ALA A 222 -9.76 -3.23 -1.50
CA ALA A 222 -8.62 -4.11 -1.25
C ALA A 222 -7.35 -3.32 -0.86
N GLN A 223 -7.09 -2.19 -1.54
CA GLN A 223 -5.97 -1.30 -1.21
C GLN A 223 -6.09 -0.71 0.19
N ARG A 224 -7.29 -0.27 0.60
CA ARG A 224 -7.54 0.29 1.93
C ARG A 224 -7.48 -0.76 3.03
N LEU A 225 -8.01 -1.96 2.78
CA LEU A 225 -7.85 -3.12 3.67
C LEU A 225 -6.37 -3.42 3.89
N GLN A 226 -5.59 -3.52 2.81
CA GLN A 226 -4.15 -3.76 2.92
C GLN A 226 -3.43 -2.65 3.70
N ARG A 227 -3.76 -1.37 3.44
CA ARG A 227 -3.20 -0.23 4.18
C ARG A 227 -3.53 -0.31 5.67
N ALA A 228 -4.79 -0.55 6.01
CA ALA A 228 -5.24 -0.62 7.39
C ALA A 228 -4.62 -1.80 8.14
N VAL A 229 -4.58 -2.99 7.53
CA VAL A 229 -3.88 -4.17 8.09
C VAL A 229 -2.38 -3.89 8.28
N SER A 230 -1.75 -3.16 7.35
CA SER A 230 -0.33 -2.78 7.49
C SER A 230 -0.06 -1.81 8.65
N LEU A 231 -1.03 -0.97 9.01
CA LEU A 231 -0.92 -0.07 10.15
C LEU A 231 -1.22 -0.76 11.48
N LEU A 232 -2.09 -1.78 11.47
CA LEU A 232 -2.51 -2.47 12.69
C LEU A 232 -1.54 -3.59 13.11
N LEU A 233 -1.00 -4.35 12.16
CA LEU A 233 -0.18 -5.52 12.49
C LEU A 233 1.20 -5.13 13.01
N PRO A 234 1.77 -5.91 13.96
CA PRO A 234 3.06 -5.60 14.55
C PRO A 234 4.20 -5.83 13.56
N GLU A 235 5.31 -5.11 13.78
CA GLU A 235 6.49 -5.15 12.91
C GLU A 235 7.08 -6.56 12.77
N SER A 236 6.95 -7.42 13.78
CA SER A 236 7.38 -8.82 13.75
C SER A 236 6.70 -9.63 12.63
N ILE A 237 5.41 -9.38 12.38
CA ILE A 237 4.69 -9.96 11.26
C ILE A 237 5.08 -9.24 9.97
N LEU A 238 5.09 -7.90 9.96
CA LEU A 238 5.31 -7.11 8.76
C LEU A 238 6.70 -7.31 8.12
N ARG A 239 7.76 -7.44 8.92
CA ARG A 239 9.14 -7.68 8.43
C ARG A 239 9.30 -8.95 7.60
N THR A 240 8.37 -9.89 7.76
CA THR A 240 8.37 -11.17 7.05
C THR A 240 7.52 -11.14 5.78
N ARG A 241 6.86 -10.01 5.48
CA ARG A 241 6.25 -9.79 4.17
C ARG A 241 7.35 -9.77 3.11
N ALA A 242 7.01 -10.21 1.89
CA ALA A 242 7.86 -9.94 0.74
C ALA A 242 8.13 -8.43 0.65
N SER A 243 9.38 -8.05 0.47
CA SER A 243 9.73 -6.67 0.16
C SER A 243 9.20 -6.36 -1.23
N ASN A 244 8.06 -5.65 -1.33
CA ASN A 244 7.39 -5.17 -2.56
C ASN A 244 8.21 -5.44 -3.83
N THR A 245 8.08 -6.65 -4.37
CA THR A 245 8.70 -7.01 -5.63
C THR A 245 7.81 -6.44 -6.71
N ASN A 246 8.04 -5.18 -7.08
CA ASN A 246 7.61 -4.74 -8.40
C ASN A 246 8.17 -5.76 -9.39
N LEU A 247 7.31 -6.42 -10.17
CA LEU A 247 7.68 -7.44 -11.16
C LEU A 247 8.85 -7.00 -12.06
N LEU A 248 8.94 -5.69 -12.33
CA LEU A 248 10.04 -5.05 -13.06
C LEU A 248 11.38 -5.00 -12.29
N ALA A 249 11.34 -4.87 -10.97
CA ALA A 249 12.53 -4.93 -10.13
C ALA A 249 13.06 -6.37 -10.02
N ASP A 250 12.18 -7.37 -9.98
CA ASP A 250 12.56 -8.79 -10.05
C ASP A 250 13.14 -9.15 -11.41
N MET A 251 12.59 -8.59 -12.51
CA MET A 251 13.18 -8.71 -13.85
C MET A 251 14.54 -8.01 -13.93
N GLY A 252 14.70 -6.81 -13.36
CA GLY A 252 15.99 -6.09 -13.32
C GLY A 252 17.06 -6.80 -12.49
N ARG A 253 16.67 -7.43 -11.38
CA ARG A 253 17.57 -8.25 -10.53
C ARG A 253 17.88 -9.60 -11.18
N GLY A 254 16.90 -10.22 -11.82
CA GLY A 254 17.07 -11.41 -12.65
C GLY A 254 17.98 -11.17 -13.86
N LEU A 255 17.88 -9.98 -14.48
CA LEU A 255 18.77 -9.55 -15.55
C LEU A 255 20.18 -9.22 -15.05
N ASN A 256 20.35 -8.73 -13.82
CA ASN A 256 21.67 -8.53 -13.21
C ASN A 256 22.33 -9.85 -12.77
N SER A 257 21.56 -10.83 -12.28
CA SER A 257 22.09 -12.16 -11.98
C SER A 257 22.39 -12.96 -13.25
N LEU A 258 21.55 -12.83 -14.29
CA LEU A 258 21.84 -13.28 -15.65
C LEU A 258 23.05 -12.53 -16.20
N GLY A 259 23.17 -11.22 -16.02
CA GLY A 259 24.31 -10.39 -16.43
C GLY A 259 25.64 -10.88 -15.83
N LYS A 260 25.62 -11.36 -14.58
CA LYS A 260 26.78 -12.00 -13.92
C LYS A 260 27.04 -13.42 -14.40
N SER A 261 26.04 -14.14 -14.94
CA SER A 261 26.20 -15.45 -15.57
C SER A 261 26.46 -15.39 -17.08
N LEU A 262 26.26 -14.23 -17.72
CA LEU A 262 26.44 -13.96 -19.15
C LEU A 262 27.91 -13.79 -19.60
N ASN A 263 28.89 -14.13 -18.75
CA ASN A 263 30.21 -14.52 -19.25
C ASN A 263 30.18 -15.81 -20.11
N GLY A 264 28.99 -16.41 -20.31
CA GLY A 264 28.72 -17.54 -21.19
C GLY A 264 28.19 -17.21 -22.60
N ILE A 265 28.13 -15.95 -23.04
CA ILE A 265 27.60 -15.55 -24.38
C ILE A 265 28.40 -16.17 -25.57
N PHE A 266 29.54 -16.82 -25.33
CA PHE A 266 30.25 -17.62 -26.34
C PHE A 266 29.84 -19.11 -26.41
N GLY A 267 28.60 -19.46 -26.04
CA GLY A 267 28.03 -20.79 -26.32
C GLY A 267 28.38 -21.90 -25.32
N ALA A 268 28.76 -21.55 -24.09
CA ALA A 268 28.96 -22.54 -23.02
C ALA A 268 27.70 -22.64 -22.14
N LYS A 269 27.06 -23.82 -22.07
CA LYS A 269 26.03 -24.12 -21.04
C LYS A 269 26.60 -23.73 -19.66
N PRO A 270 25.87 -22.96 -18.83
CA PRO A 270 26.32 -22.66 -17.48
C PRO A 270 26.39 -23.98 -16.69
N SER A 271 27.57 -24.30 -16.14
CA SER A 271 27.79 -25.52 -15.36
C SER A 271 27.10 -25.50 -13.99
N HIS A 272 26.51 -24.37 -13.60
CA HIS A 272 25.94 -24.14 -12.28
C HIS A 272 24.43 -24.29 -12.26
N ILE A 273 23.93 -24.87 -11.16
CA ILE A 273 22.51 -24.91 -10.86
C ILE A 273 22.02 -23.47 -10.62
N PRO A 274 20.92 -23.02 -11.28
CA PRO A 274 20.35 -21.70 -11.05
C PRO A 274 19.94 -21.46 -9.59
N TYR A 275 20.48 -20.41 -8.98
CA TYR A 275 20.21 -20.05 -7.57
C TYR A 275 20.41 -18.54 -7.36
N SER A 276 19.46 -17.90 -6.68
CA SER A 276 19.55 -16.49 -6.27
C SER A 276 18.99 -16.31 -4.86
N ARG A 277 19.90 -16.11 -3.89
CA ARG A 277 19.53 -15.87 -2.49
C ARG A 277 18.59 -14.68 -2.35
N ASP A 278 18.84 -13.61 -3.10
CA ASP A 278 18.03 -12.39 -3.04
C ASP A 278 16.60 -12.64 -3.52
N VAL A 279 16.43 -13.34 -4.65
CA VAL A 279 15.09 -13.64 -5.18
C VAL A 279 14.34 -14.57 -4.24
N ILE A 280 15.01 -15.57 -3.67
CA ILE A 280 14.42 -16.47 -2.68
C ILE A 280 14.05 -15.71 -1.41
N ALA A 281 14.88 -14.77 -0.93
CA ALA A 281 14.60 -14.01 0.28
C ALA A 281 13.41 -13.03 0.11
N THR A 282 13.29 -12.41 -1.07
CA THR A 282 12.24 -11.41 -1.35
C THR A 282 10.93 -12.01 -1.87
N ALA A 283 10.88 -13.30 -2.22
CA ALA A 283 9.65 -13.96 -2.64
C ALA A 283 8.60 -14.00 -1.51
N PRO A 284 7.29 -13.95 -1.83
CA PRO A 284 6.20 -14.05 -0.83
C PRO A 284 6.40 -15.24 0.10
N GLN A 285 6.19 -15.05 1.40
CA GLN A 285 6.37 -16.08 2.45
C GLN A 285 5.03 -16.35 3.12
N LEU A 286 4.75 -17.59 3.49
CA LEU A 286 3.55 -17.88 4.27
C LEU A 286 3.64 -17.26 5.67
N LEU A 287 2.49 -16.84 6.22
CA LEU A 287 2.42 -16.46 7.63
C LEU A 287 2.11 -17.70 8.47
N THR A 288 3.13 -18.21 9.16
CA THR A 288 3.00 -19.47 9.92
C THR A 288 2.19 -19.29 11.19
N ALA A 289 1.48 -20.35 11.60
CA ALA A 289 0.70 -20.36 12.84
C ALA A 289 1.54 -19.95 14.06
N GLN A 290 2.77 -20.47 14.17
CA GLN A 290 3.68 -20.14 15.27
C GLN A 290 4.00 -18.64 15.35
N ARG A 291 4.19 -17.97 14.21
CA ARG A 291 4.43 -16.52 14.17
C ARG A 291 3.21 -15.74 14.63
N VAL A 292 2.01 -16.15 14.24
CA VAL A 292 0.77 -15.54 14.70
C VAL A 292 0.62 -15.72 16.22
N LEU A 293 0.81 -16.93 16.73
CA LEU A 293 0.72 -17.20 18.18
C LEU A 293 1.72 -16.38 18.98
N THR A 294 2.97 -16.32 18.53
CA THR A 294 4.02 -15.50 19.16
C THR A 294 3.65 -14.02 19.17
N SER A 295 3.05 -13.54 18.08
CA SER A 295 2.57 -12.15 17.95
C SER A 295 1.40 -11.86 18.90
N LEU A 296 0.43 -12.77 19.00
CA LEU A 296 -0.75 -12.61 19.86
C LEU A 296 -0.37 -12.49 21.35
N VAL A 297 0.63 -13.26 21.80
CA VAL A 297 1.16 -13.15 23.17
C VAL A 297 1.71 -11.76 23.48
N GLN A 298 2.19 -11.03 22.47
CA GLN A 298 2.78 -9.69 22.63
C GLN A 298 1.75 -8.56 22.46
N GLN A 299 0.51 -8.85 22.05
CA GLN A 299 -0.52 -7.85 21.75
C GLN A 299 -1.41 -7.54 22.96
N ASN A 300 -0.92 -6.67 23.85
CA ASN A 300 -1.63 -6.28 25.08
C ASN A 300 -3.03 -5.68 24.83
N THR A 301 -3.23 -4.94 23.74
CA THR A 301 -4.52 -4.29 23.44
C THR A 301 -5.60 -5.31 23.07
N MET A 302 -5.28 -6.25 22.18
CA MET A 302 -6.19 -7.33 21.79
C MET A 302 -6.44 -8.30 22.94
N GLN A 303 -5.41 -8.63 23.74
CA GLN A 303 -5.58 -9.46 24.94
C GLN A 303 -6.49 -8.76 25.95
N ALA A 304 -6.33 -7.45 26.19
CA ALA A 304 -7.22 -6.70 27.07
C ALA A 304 -8.66 -6.63 26.55
N ALA A 305 -8.85 -6.45 25.23
CA ALA A 305 -10.17 -6.48 24.60
C ALA A 305 -10.84 -7.85 24.75
N TRP A 306 -10.07 -8.94 24.61
CA TRP A 306 -10.52 -10.30 24.86
C TRP A 306 -10.95 -10.53 26.31
N GLN A 307 -10.14 -10.12 27.29
CA GLN A 307 -10.49 -10.29 28.70
C GLN A 307 -11.78 -9.53 29.06
N ARG A 308 -11.94 -8.29 28.58
CA ARG A 308 -13.18 -7.52 28.80
C ARG A 308 -14.40 -8.17 28.16
N PHE A 309 -14.21 -8.73 26.96
CA PHE A 309 -15.28 -9.44 26.27
C PHE A 309 -15.78 -10.63 27.10
N LEU A 310 -14.87 -11.35 27.76
CA LEU A 310 -15.23 -12.43 28.69
C LEU A 310 -15.93 -11.90 29.95
N GLU A 311 -15.39 -10.85 30.57
CA GLU A 311 -15.93 -10.25 31.81
C GLU A 311 -17.37 -9.73 31.65
N GLN A 312 -17.73 -9.20 30.47
CA GLN A 312 -19.10 -8.76 30.18
C GLN A 312 -20.10 -9.92 30.08
N GLY A 313 -19.63 -11.15 29.83
CA GLY A 313 -20.46 -12.35 29.67
C GLY A 313 -20.62 -13.19 30.95
N THR A 314 -19.79 -12.97 31.98
CA THR A 314 -19.78 -13.77 33.21
C THR A 314 -20.56 -13.09 34.35
N SER A 315 -21.61 -13.73 34.85
CA SER A 315 -22.26 -13.35 36.12
C SER A 315 -21.48 -13.85 37.36
N SER A 316 -20.44 -14.65 37.17
CA SER A 316 -19.59 -15.23 38.21
C SER A 316 -18.35 -14.36 38.46
N THR A 317 -17.95 -14.24 39.73
CA THR A 317 -16.75 -13.52 40.19
C THR A 317 -15.42 -14.25 39.93
N GLU A 318 -15.44 -15.40 39.26
CA GLU A 318 -14.23 -16.14 38.92
C GLU A 318 -13.65 -15.57 37.62
N GLN A 319 -12.58 -14.79 37.77
CA GLN A 319 -11.83 -14.22 36.67
C GLN A 319 -11.14 -15.36 35.94
N VAL A 320 -11.57 -15.64 34.72
CA VAL A 320 -10.97 -16.71 33.92
C VAL A 320 -9.91 -16.13 32.99
N ASP A 321 -8.68 -16.55 33.22
CA ASP A 321 -7.55 -16.17 32.40
C ASP A 321 -7.42 -17.09 31.18
N LEU A 322 -8.20 -16.81 30.12
CA LEU A 322 -8.09 -17.49 28.83
C LEU A 322 -7.13 -16.74 27.90
N PRO A 323 -6.03 -17.34 27.44
CA PRO A 323 -5.16 -16.72 26.45
C PRO A 323 -5.86 -16.51 25.10
N LEU A 324 -5.64 -15.35 24.46
CA LEU A 324 -6.14 -15.06 23.12
C LEU A 324 -5.61 -16.08 22.07
N THR A 325 -4.47 -16.69 22.33
CA THR A 325 -3.91 -17.77 21.50
C THR A 325 -4.83 -18.98 21.42
N CYS A 326 -5.53 -19.33 22.50
CA CYS A 326 -6.48 -20.45 22.50
C CYS A 326 -7.69 -20.14 21.60
N LEU A 327 -8.22 -18.93 21.70
CA LEU A 327 -9.30 -18.47 20.81
C LEU A 327 -8.85 -18.52 19.35
N TRP A 328 -7.65 -17.99 19.04
CA TRP A 328 -7.11 -18.03 17.69
C TRP A 328 -7.00 -19.46 17.15
N GLN A 329 -6.43 -20.39 17.93
CA GLN A 329 -6.30 -21.79 17.52
C GLN A 329 -7.66 -22.44 17.27
N ALA A 330 -8.64 -22.19 18.14
CA ALA A 330 -9.97 -22.73 17.98
C ALA A 330 -10.66 -22.18 16.72
N ILE A 331 -10.51 -20.88 16.43
CA ILE A 331 -11.00 -20.27 15.18
C ILE A 331 -10.38 -20.95 13.96
N GLN A 332 -9.07 -21.23 13.98
CA GLN A 332 -8.39 -21.90 12.86
C GLN A 332 -8.85 -23.34 12.62
N GLN A 333 -9.43 -24.01 13.63
CA GLN A 333 -9.99 -25.35 13.48
C GLN A 333 -11.46 -25.34 13.10
N ASN A 334 -12.23 -24.46 13.74
CA ASN A 334 -13.64 -24.29 13.48
C ASN A 334 -14.02 -22.81 13.64
N ALA A 335 -14.18 -22.11 12.52
CA ALA A 335 -14.57 -20.71 12.52
C ALA A 335 -15.98 -20.48 13.13
N GLU A 336 -16.83 -21.51 13.22
CA GLU A 336 -18.15 -21.43 13.86
C GLU A 336 -18.08 -21.13 15.36
N ILE A 337 -16.91 -21.29 16.00
CA ILE A 337 -16.73 -20.89 17.40
C ILE A 337 -17.02 -19.39 17.61
N LEU A 338 -16.85 -18.57 16.56
CA LEU A 338 -17.22 -17.15 16.60
C LEU A 338 -18.71 -16.93 16.81
N CYS A 339 -19.58 -17.89 16.46
CA CYS A 339 -21.01 -17.82 16.71
C CYS A 339 -21.33 -17.90 18.22
N LEU A 340 -20.49 -18.58 19.01
CA LEU A 340 -20.63 -18.65 20.46
C LEU A 340 -20.36 -17.30 21.15
N LEU A 341 -19.82 -16.33 20.41
CA LEU A 341 -19.49 -14.98 20.88
C LEU A 341 -20.57 -13.93 20.49
N GLN A 342 -21.71 -14.30 19.90
CA GLN A 342 -22.71 -13.34 19.34
C GLN A 342 -23.92 -13.04 20.24
N GLN A 343 -24.09 -13.76 21.34
CA GLN A 343 -25.20 -13.71 22.32
C GLN A 343 -24.60 -13.95 23.71
N PRO A 344 -25.29 -13.77 24.88
CA PRO A 344 -24.61 -13.92 26.18
C PRO A 344 -23.79 -15.20 26.19
N VAL A 345 -22.48 -15.02 26.35
CA VAL A 345 -21.47 -16.02 26.00
C VAL A 345 -21.83 -17.30 26.73
N GLN A 346 -22.03 -18.40 25.98
CA GLN A 346 -22.26 -19.72 26.56
C GLN A 346 -20.94 -20.22 27.15
N TYR A 347 -20.59 -19.66 28.29
CA TYR A 347 -19.24 -19.64 28.83
C TYR A 347 -18.70 -21.04 29.10
N GLU A 348 -19.55 -21.92 29.63
CA GLU A 348 -19.21 -23.33 29.87
C GLU A 348 -18.91 -24.10 28.57
N VAL A 349 -19.66 -23.81 27.49
CA VAL A 349 -19.45 -24.41 26.16
C VAL A 349 -18.18 -23.84 25.52
N LEU A 350 -17.94 -22.54 25.69
CA LEU A 350 -16.73 -21.89 25.20
C LEU A 350 -15.48 -22.44 25.90
N LEU A 351 -15.52 -22.60 27.23
CA LEU A 351 -14.41 -23.17 28.01
C LEU A 351 -14.05 -24.60 27.60
N THR A 352 -15.07 -25.43 27.38
CA THR A 352 -14.86 -26.82 26.95
C THR A 352 -14.26 -26.90 25.55
N GLN A 353 -14.62 -25.98 24.66
CA GLN A 353 -14.09 -25.91 23.29
C GLN A 353 -12.73 -25.19 23.17
N LEU A 354 -12.39 -24.27 24.08
CA LEU A 354 -11.10 -23.59 24.15
C LEU A 354 -10.03 -24.40 24.89
N THR A 355 -10.21 -25.72 25.02
CA THR A 355 -9.20 -26.61 25.61
C THR A 355 -7.84 -26.32 24.98
N PRO A 356 -6.76 -26.15 25.77
CA PRO A 356 -5.44 -25.84 25.24
C PRO A 356 -5.04 -26.96 24.30
N ILE A 357 -5.16 -26.71 23.02
CA ILE A 357 -4.80 -27.65 22.00
C ILE A 357 -3.29 -27.63 21.99
N GLU A 358 -2.67 -28.77 22.34
CA GLU A 358 -1.26 -28.97 22.06
C GLU A 358 -1.07 -28.64 20.59
N SER A 359 -0.45 -27.48 20.33
CA SER A 359 -0.06 -27.10 18.99
C SER A 359 0.70 -28.31 18.48
N LYS A 360 0.24 -28.92 17.37
CA LYS A 360 1.07 -29.88 16.64
C LYS A 360 2.34 -29.12 16.28
N SER A 361 3.34 -29.23 17.14
CA SER A 361 4.64 -28.62 16.95
C SER A 361 5.18 -29.18 15.67
N ASN A 362 5.79 -28.30 14.87
CA ASN A 362 6.68 -28.58 13.75
C ASN A 362 6.62 -30.04 13.29
N TYR A 363 5.98 -30.30 12.16
CA TYR A 363 6.24 -31.54 11.44
C TYR A 363 7.75 -31.74 11.44
N ASP A 364 8.24 -32.86 12.00
CA ASP A 364 9.64 -33.26 11.90
C ASP A 364 9.91 -33.49 10.42
N PHE A 365 10.23 -32.40 9.73
CA PHE A 365 10.39 -32.30 8.30
C PHE A 365 11.85 -31.96 8.04
N ASP A 366 12.60 -32.97 7.60
CA ASP A 366 14.04 -32.83 7.43
C ASP A 366 14.35 -32.40 5.99
N LEU A 367 14.87 -31.18 5.86
CA LEU A 367 15.39 -30.65 4.61
C LEU A 367 16.88 -31.02 4.39
N GLY A 368 17.53 -31.69 5.33
CA GLY A 368 18.91 -32.15 5.25
C GLY A 368 19.87 -31.05 4.76
N HIS A 369 20.59 -31.32 3.69
CA HIS A 369 21.54 -30.39 3.07
C HIS A 369 20.87 -29.24 2.31
N ILE A 370 19.61 -29.41 1.88
CA ILE A 370 18.85 -28.32 1.25
C ILE A 370 18.65 -27.17 2.25
N GLN A 371 18.47 -27.48 3.54
CA GLN A 371 18.42 -26.46 4.59
C GLN A 371 19.69 -25.59 4.60
N ILE A 372 20.86 -26.22 4.45
CA ILE A 372 22.15 -25.53 4.40
C ILE A 372 22.21 -24.62 3.16
N ILE A 373 21.74 -25.10 2.00
CA ILE A 373 21.70 -24.32 0.75
C ILE A 373 20.80 -23.09 0.91
N LEU A 374 19.63 -23.24 1.54
CA LEU A 374 18.70 -22.14 1.76
C LEU A 374 19.27 -21.08 2.72
N GLN A 375 19.99 -21.50 3.76
CA GLN A 375 20.55 -20.60 4.77
C GLN A 375 21.85 -19.92 4.33
N GLN A 376 22.78 -20.69 3.74
CA GLN A 376 24.16 -20.28 3.49
C GLN A 376 24.47 -20.07 2.01
N GLY A 377 23.60 -20.53 1.12
CA GLY A 377 23.77 -20.42 -0.32
C GLY A 377 24.31 -21.69 -0.97
N LEU A 378 24.04 -21.84 -2.27
CA LEU A 378 24.43 -23.01 -3.05
C LEU A 378 25.96 -23.25 -3.05
N MET A 379 26.76 -22.19 -3.14
CA MET A 379 28.23 -22.33 -3.18
C MET A 379 28.83 -22.75 -1.83
N ALA A 380 28.18 -22.43 -0.70
CA ALA A 380 28.59 -22.94 0.61
C ALA A 380 28.44 -24.47 0.68
N TYR A 381 27.40 -25.02 0.04
CA TYR A 381 27.19 -26.46 -0.07
C TYR A 381 28.14 -27.13 -1.09
N LEU A 382 28.34 -26.50 -2.25
CA LEU A 382 29.12 -27.08 -3.35
C LEU A 382 30.64 -26.91 -3.23
N GLY A 383 31.11 -25.95 -2.42
CA GLY A 383 32.51 -25.56 -2.30
C GLY A 383 32.96 -24.53 -3.35
N ASP A 384 33.61 -23.46 -2.91
CA ASP A 384 34.01 -22.31 -3.74
C ASP A 384 35.37 -22.54 -4.44
N ILE A 385 35.41 -23.51 -5.36
CA ILE A 385 36.63 -23.90 -6.10
C ILE A 385 36.35 -23.90 -7.61
N ARG A 386 37.34 -23.45 -8.41
CA ARG A 386 37.28 -23.45 -9.88
C ARG A 386 37.29 -24.88 -10.43
N LEU A 387 36.42 -25.13 -11.40
CA LEU A 387 36.32 -26.42 -12.10
C LEU A 387 37.34 -26.52 -13.23
N ASN A 388 37.92 -27.70 -13.42
CA ASN A 388 38.78 -27.99 -14.56
C ASN A 388 37.95 -28.05 -15.85
N LYS A 389 38.15 -27.05 -16.73
CA LYS A 389 37.40 -26.94 -18.00
C LYS A 389 37.65 -28.09 -18.98
N GLN A 390 38.72 -28.86 -18.81
CA GLN A 390 39.14 -29.96 -19.69
C GLN A 390 38.88 -31.35 -19.07
N HIS A 391 38.14 -31.45 -17.97
CA HIS A 391 37.90 -32.74 -17.32
C HIS A 391 37.12 -33.71 -18.22
N PRO A 392 37.53 -35.00 -18.32
CA PRO A 392 36.89 -35.98 -19.22
C PRO A 392 35.40 -36.21 -18.90
N GLU A 393 35.00 -36.10 -17.63
CA GLU A 393 33.60 -36.31 -17.19
C GLU A 393 32.74 -35.04 -17.20
N ARG A 394 33.14 -33.98 -17.92
CA ARG A 394 32.40 -32.71 -17.94
C ARG A 394 30.98 -32.85 -18.50
N ASN A 395 30.76 -33.76 -19.44
CA ASN A 395 29.42 -34.04 -19.98
C ASN A 395 28.50 -34.67 -18.92
N ALA A 396 29.00 -35.59 -18.11
CA ALA A 396 28.24 -36.19 -17.01
C ALA A 396 27.80 -35.14 -15.97
N LEU A 397 28.64 -34.12 -15.71
CA LEU A 397 28.26 -33.00 -14.84
C LEU A 397 27.12 -32.16 -15.43
N TYR A 398 27.12 -31.92 -16.74
CA TYR A 398 26.04 -31.20 -17.42
C TYR A 398 24.74 -32.00 -17.45
N GLU A 399 24.81 -33.29 -17.74
CA GLU A 399 23.67 -34.19 -17.71
C GLU A 399 23.06 -34.24 -16.31
N GLN A 400 23.88 -34.41 -15.27
CA GLN A 400 23.39 -34.42 -13.89
C GLN A 400 22.84 -33.06 -13.46
N ARG A 401 23.39 -31.94 -13.95
CA ARG A 401 22.82 -30.60 -13.73
C ARG A 401 21.44 -30.51 -14.36
N ASP A 402 21.25 -31.01 -15.58
CA ASP A 402 19.97 -31.00 -16.27
C ASP A 402 18.94 -31.90 -15.54
N VAL A 403 19.37 -33.04 -14.97
CA VAL A 403 18.54 -33.88 -14.08
C VAL A 403 18.08 -33.10 -12.85
N VAL A 404 19.01 -32.48 -12.10
CA VAL A 404 18.66 -31.69 -10.90
C VAL A 404 17.68 -30.56 -11.26
N VAL A 405 17.90 -29.88 -12.39
CA VAL A 405 17.02 -28.80 -12.84
C VAL A 405 15.62 -29.32 -13.15
N GLN A 406 15.51 -30.43 -13.89
CA GLN A 406 14.22 -31.04 -14.21
C GLN A 406 13.47 -31.50 -12.95
N ASP A 407 14.16 -32.17 -12.01
CA ASP A 407 13.57 -32.63 -10.77
C ASP A 407 13.08 -31.47 -9.90
N MET A 408 13.87 -30.40 -9.80
CA MET A 408 13.51 -29.18 -9.06
C MET A 408 12.28 -28.49 -9.68
N ILE A 409 12.22 -28.38 -11.00
CA ILE A 409 11.06 -27.79 -11.70
C ILE A 409 9.83 -28.66 -11.51
N ALA A 410 9.94 -29.98 -11.66
CA ALA A 410 8.86 -30.92 -11.42
C ALA A 410 8.36 -30.85 -9.96
N PHE A 411 9.28 -30.71 -9.00
CA PHE A 411 8.95 -30.49 -7.59
C PHE A 411 8.17 -29.18 -7.39
N ALA A 412 8.59 -28.08 -8.02
CA ALA A 412 7.90 -26.79 -7.92
C ALA A 412 6.49 -26.84 -8.49
N VAL A 413 6.31 -27.54 -9.62
CA VAL A 413 4.99 -27.76 -10.25
C VAL A 413 4.10 -28.57 -9.33
N TRP A 414 4.60 -29.68 -8.78
CA TRP A 414 3.89 -30.51 -7.82
C TRP A 414 3.48 -29.70 -6.58
N PHE A 415 4.42 -28.96 -5.97
CA PHE A 415 4.12 -28.14 -4.80
C PHE A 415 3.02 -27.10 -5.11
N ASN A 416 3.12 -26.41 -6.24
CA ASN A 416 2.13 -25.41 -6.62
C ASN A 416 0.73 -26.00 -6.85
N GLN A 417 0.64 -27.16 -7.51
CA GLN A 417 -0.62 -27.79 -7.89
C GLN A 417 -1.28 -28.59 -6.76
N GLU A 418 -0.50 -29.36 -6.01
CA GLU A 418 -1.03 -30.35 -5.05
C GLU A 418 -1.01 -29.84 -3.60
N VAL A 419 -0.09 -28.91 -3.28
CA VAL A 419 0.09 -28.43 -1.90
C VAL A 419 -0.46 -27.01 -1.76
N LEU A 420 0.09 -26.07 -2.52
CA LEU A 420 -0.23 -24.66 -2.37
C LEU A 420 -1.65 -24.33 -2.85
N ALA A 421 -2.11 -24.91 -3.97
CA ALA A 421 -3.47 -24.67 -4.45
C ALA A 421 -4.54 -25.18 -3.47
N ALA A 422 -4.35 -26.38 -2.90
CA ALA A 422 -5.23 -26.92 -1.88
C ALA A 422 -5.25 -26.03 -0.62
N TYR A 423 -4.07 -25.58 -0.18
CA TYR A 423 -3.96 -24.68 0.97
C TYR A 423 -4.57 -23.30 0.70
N LEU A 424 -4.42 -22.75 -0.51
CA LEU A 424 -5.05 -21.49 -0.90
C LEU A 424 -6.58 -21.59 -0.85
N GLN A 425 -7.13 -22.70 -1.34
CA GLN A 425 -8.58 -22.95 -1.26
C GLN A 425 -9.04 -23.03 0.20
N GLN A 426 -8.33 -23.78 1.04
CA GLN A 426 -8.62 -23.89 2.47
C GLN A 426 -8.57 -22.51 3.16
N GLN A 427 -7.51 -21.73 2.91
CA GLN A 427 -7.34 -20.40 3.52
C GLN A 427 -8.36 -19.39 3.00
N SER A 428 -8.79 -19.50 1.74
CA SER A 428 -9.85 -18.65 1.19
C SER A 428 -11.21 -18.95 1.85
N GLN A 429 -11.54 -20.24 2.03
CA GLN A 429 -12.74 -20.65 2.74
C GLN A 429 -12.70 -20.20 4.21
N GLN A 430 -11.57 -20.43 4.89
CA GLN A 430 -11.36 -20.02 6.28
C GLN A 430 -11.49 -18.50 6.43
N PHE A 431 -10.89 -17.72 5.53
CA PHE A 431 -11.00 -16.27 5.52
C PHE A 431 -12.45 -15.81 5.43
N GLU A 432 -13.24 -16.39 4.51
CA GLU A 432 -14.65 -16.05 4.34
C GLU A 432 -15.49 -16.40 5.57
N GLN A 433 -15.27 -17.57 6.18
CA GLN A 433 -15.98 -17.98 7.40
C GLN A 433 -15.65 -17.05 8.58
N VAL A 434 -14.35 -16.79 8.82
CA VAL A 434 -13.89 -15.88 9.87
C VAL A 434 -14.39 -14.47 9.64
N ARG A 435 -14.32 -13.97 8.40
CA ARG A 435 -14.84 -12.65 8.02
C ARG A 435 -16.32 -12.51 8.36
N ASN A 436 -17.13 -13.51 8.02
CA ASN A 436 -18.56 -13.50 8.31
C ASN A 436 -18.85 -13.59 9.81
N GLY A 437 -18.10 -14.41 10.56
CA GLY A 437 -18.24 -14.53 12.01
C GLY A 437 -17.86 -13.24 12.74
N LEU A 438 -16.71 -12.65 12.40
CA LEU A 438 -16.23 -11.40 13.00
C LEU A 438 -17.12 -10.19 12.72
N ARG A 439 -17.84 -10.18 11.59
CA ARG A 439 -18.82 -9.13 11.26
C ARG A 439 -20.02 -9.13 12.20
N LEU A 440 -20.33 -10.26 12.82
CA LEU A 440 -21.46 -10.38 13.74
C LEU A 440 -21.06 -10.01 15.18
N LEU A 441 -19.79 -9.72 15.42
CA LEU A 441 -19.28 -9.21 16.69
C LEU A 441 -19.32 -7.69 16.69
N ASP A 442 -19.52 -7.11 17.87
CA ASP A 442 -19.49 -5.66 18.06
C ASP A 442 -18.14 -5.04 17.66
N VAL A 443 -18.17 -3.71 17.48
CA VAL A 443 -16.99 -2.91 17.16
C VAL A 443 -15.98 -3.05 18.29
N SER A 444 -14.83 -3.70 18.03
CA SER A 444 -13.78 -3.86 19.02
C SER A 444 -12.39 -3.99 18.39
N ALA A 445 -11.37 -3.72 19.20
CA ALA A 445 -9.98 -4.03 18.88
C ALA A 445 -9.77 -5.52 18.59
N LEU A 446 -10.52 -6.39 19.28
CA LEU A 446 -10.47 -7.85 19.09
C LEU A 446 -10.89 -8.26 17.68
N SER A 447 -12.09 -7.85 17.22
CA SER A 447 -12.59 -8.25 15.90
C SER A 447 -11.72 -7.70 14.77
N SER A 448 -11.27 -6.45 14.90
CA SER A 448 -10.39 -5.80 13.92
C SER A 448 -9.02 -6.46 13.83
N GLY A 449 -8.42 -6.81 14.97
CA GLY A 449 -7.13 -7.47 15.03
C GLY A 449 -7.15 -8.92 14.53
N LEU A 450 -8.17 -9.69 14.92
CA LEU A 450 -8.37 -11.06 14.41
C LEU A 450 -8.58 -11.06 12.89
N PHE A 451 -9.38 -10.11 12.39
CA PHE A 451 -9.59 -9.94 10.95
C PHE A 451 -8.28 -9.60 10.24
N ALA A 452 -7.47 -8.67 10.79
CA ALA A 452 -6.20 -8.28 10.19
C ALA A 452 -5.23 -9.45 10.06
N LEU A 453 -5.14 -10.32 11.08
CA LEU A 453 -4.32 -11.53 11.04
C LEU A 453 -4.81 -12.53 9.98
N GLN A 454 -6.12 -12.80 9.94
CA GLN A 454 -6.70 -13.73 8.97
C GLN A 454 -6.57 -13.21 7.53
N PHE A 455 -6.77 -11.90 7.32
CA PHE A 455 -6.56 -11.24 6.04
C PHE A 455 -5.10 -11.37 5.58
N GLU A 456 -4.15 -11.10 6.49
CA GLU A 456 -2.72 -11.20 6.18
C GLU A 456 -2.32 -12.63 5.81
N MET A 457 -2.82 -13.64 6.53
CA MET A 457 -2.58 -15.05 6.18
C MET A 457 -3.07 -15.36 4.77
N GLN A 458 -4.35 -15.10 4.48
CA GLN A 458 -4.94 -15.36 3.17
C GLN A 458 -4.23 -14.61 2.06
N LYS A 459 -3.88 -13.33 2.28
CA LYS A 459 -3.19 -12.50 1.31
C LYS A 459 -1.81 -13.06 0.96
N ARG A 460 -1.05 -13.53 1.95
CA ARG A 460 0.28 -14.11 1.69
C ARG A 460 0.23 -15.42 0.91
N VAL A 461 -0.77 -16.26 1.16
CA VAL A 461 -0.96 -17.49 0.36
C VAL A 461 -1.29 -17.14 -1.08
N GLN A 462 -2.19 -16.17 -1.29
CA GLN A 462 -2.55 -15.69 -2.63
C GLN A 462 -1.33 -15.11 -3.36
N ASP A 463 -0.56 -14.23 -2.68
CA ASP A 463 0.63 -13.60 -3.28
C ASP A 463 1.70 -14.65 -3.65
N LEU A 464 1.89 -15.68 -2.84
CA LEU A 464 2.78 -16.79 -3.16
C LEU A 464 2.28 -17.61 -4.36
N ALA A 465 0.99 -17.95 -4.39
CA ALA A 465 0.40 -18.70 -5.49
C ALA A 465 0.48 -17.94 -6.82
N ASP A 466 0.17 -16.64 -6.82
CA ASP A 466 0.27 -15.77 -7.99
C ASP A 466 1.72 -15.66 -8.48
N TRP A 467 2.67 -15.50 -7.54
CA TRP A 467 4.09 -15.41 -7.85
C TRP A 467 4.65 -16.72 -8.42
N MET A 468 4.28 -17.87 -7.84
CA MET A 468 4.67 -19.19 -8.33
C MET A 468 4.07 -19.48 -9.71
N ALA A 469 2.77 -19.26 -9.89
CA ALA A 469 2.09 -19.49 -11.16
C ALA A 469 2.72 -18.68 -12.29
N LEU A 470 3.04 -17.40 -12.04
CA LEU A 470 3.70 -16.55 -13.02
C LEU A 470 5.06 -17.12 -13.46
N LYS A 471 5.90 -17.55 -12.51
CA LYS A 471 7.24 -18.08 -12.79
C LYS A 471 7.23 -19.46 -13.42
N LEU A 472 6.29 -20.32 -13.03
CA LEU A 472 6.19 -21.67 -13.58
C LEU A 472 5.66 -21.67 -15.02
N VAL A 473 4.64 -20.84 -15.31
CA VAL A 473 3.97 -20.83 -16.62
C VAL A 473 4.69 -19.96 -17.65
N LYS A 474 5.18 -18.78 -17.24
CA LYS A 474 5.76 -17.77 -18.16
C LYS A 474 7.25 -17.53 -17.94
N GLY A 475 7.83 -18.12 -16.91
CA GLY A 475 9.21 -17.87 -16.54
C GLY A 475 10.21 -18.73 -17.33
N SER A 476 11.44 -18.23 -17.39
CA SER A 476 12.60 -18.99 -17.87
C SER A 476 12.96 -20.14 -16.92
N GLU A 477 13.79 -21.09 -17.36
CA GLU A 477 14.33 -22.16 -16.51
C GLU A 477 14.95 -21.61 -15.22
N PHE A 478 15.65 -20.47 -15.30
CA PHE A 478 16.20 -19.79 -14.13
C PHE A 478 15.12 -19.40 -13.11
N GLU A 479 13.99 -18.87 -13.60
CA GLU A 479 12.87 -18.44 -12.76
C GLU A 479 12.06 -19.61 -12.20
N GLN A 480 11.88 -20.67 -13.00
CA GLN A 480 11.26 -21.92 -12.55
C GLN A 480 12.10 -22.56 -11.44
N MET A 481 13.42 -22.54 -11.57
CA MET A 481 14.34 -22.95 -10.51
C MET A 481 14.23 -22.08 -9.26
N GLN A 482 14.04 -20.76 -9.38
CA GLN A 482 13.79 -19.92 -8.20
C GLN A 482 12.46 -20.30 -7.51
N ALA A 483 11.43 -20.64 -8.29
CA ALA A 483 10.17 -21.13 -7.73
C ALA A 483 10.35 -22.46 -6.98
N ALA A 484 11.22 -23.35 -7.47
CA ALA A 484 11.56 -24.60 -6.79
C ALA A 484 12.26 -24.37 -5.44
N TRP A 485 13.24 -23.47 -5.38
CA TRP A 485 13.89 -23.11 -4.12
C TRP A 485 12.91 -22.47 -3.12
N VAL A 486 11.97 -21.65 -3.59
CA VAL A 486 10.91 -21.08 -2.75
C VAL A 486 9.93 -22.17 -2.27
N ALA A 487 9.57 -23.13 -3.12
CA ALA A 487 8.75 -24.26 -2.71
C ALA A 487 9.44 -25.09 -1.61
N LEU A 488 10.75 -25.35 -1.73
CA LEU A 488 11.53 -26.05 -0.69
C LEU A 488 11.58 -25.27 0.63
N ARG A 489 11.66 -23.93 0.56
CA ARG A 489 11.62 -23.04 1.74
C ARG A 489 10.27 -23.12 2.46
N GLU A 490 9.16 -23.24 1.73
CA GLU A 490 7.81 -23.25 2.30
C GLU A 490 7.29 -24.64 2.67
N LEU A 491 7.83 -25.71 2.07
CA LEU A 491 7.36 -27.09 2.29
C LEU A 491 7.29 -27.54 3.76
N PRO A 492 8.23 -27.17 4.66
CA PRO A 492 8.16 -27.57 6.07
C PRO A 492 6.86 -27.15 6.77
N ASN A 493 6.15 -26.14 6.27
CA ASN A 493 4.87 -25.70 6.83
C ASN A 493 3.73 -26.71 6.63
N PHE A 494 3.90 -27.72 5.78
CA PHE A 494 2.84 -28.67 5.39
C PHE A 494 3.07 -30.10 5.90
N GLY A 495 4.31 -30.46 6.24
CA GLY A 495 4.62 -31.80 6.76
C GLY A 495 4.46 -32.94 5.76
N ILE A 496 4.49 -32.65 4.45
CA ILE A 496 4.34 -33.63 3.37
C ILE A 496 5.48 -33.50 2.36
N GLY A 497 5.72 -34.54 1.56
CA GLY A 497 6.70 -34.49 0.48
C GLY A 497 8.14 -34.85 0.86
N GLN A 498 8.35 -35.50 2.01
CA GLN A 498 9.68 -35.95 2.47
C GLN A 498 10.40 -36.82 1.42
N GLU A 499 9.68 -37.74 0.78
CA GLU A 499 10.23 -38.61 -0.27
C GLU A 499 10.76 -37.81 -1.48
N LYS A 500 10.07 -36.73 -1.86
CA LYS A 500 10.49 -35.85 -2.95
C LYS A 500 11.73 -35.04 -2.57
N VAL A 501 11.81 -34.60 -1.31
CA VAL A 501 13.01 -33.94 -0.78
C VAL A 501 14.20 -34.91 -0.79
N GLN A 502 14.03 -36.15 -0.35
CA GLN A 502 15.09 -37.16 -0.37
C GLN A 502 15.59 -37.49 -1.80
N GLN A 503 14.68 -37.51 -2.79
CA GLN A 503 15.04 -37.66 -4.20
C GLN A 503 15.91 -36.49 -4.68
N LEU A 504 15.50 -35.25 -4.37
CA LEU A 504 16.27 -34.05 -4.70
C LEU A 504 17.62 -34.01 -3.99
N GLU A 505 17.69 -34.40 -2.73
CA GLU A 505 18.94 -34.51 -1.98
C GLU A 505 19.89 -35.51 -2.62
N SER A 506 19.38 -36.66 -3.06
CA SER A 506 20.17 -37.69 -3.74
C SER A 506 20.73 -37.16 -5.06
N ALA A 507 19.91 -36.46 -5.86
CA ALA A 507 20.33 -35.85 -7.12
C ALA A 507 21.37 -34.74 -6.91
N LEU A 508 21.19 -33.91 -5.88
CA LEU A 508 22.13 -32.84 -5.49
C LEU A 508 23.46 -33.41 -4.95
N ALA A 509 23.41 -34.49 -4.17
CA ALA A 509 24.59 -35.16 -3.66
C ALA A 509 25.40 -35.79 -4.79
N HIS A 510 24.74 -36.41 -5.76
CA HIS A 510 25.41 -36.95 -6.95
C HIS A 510 26.05 -35.83 -7.78
N TYR A 511 25.33 -34.72 -8.00
CA TYR A 511 25.89 -33.54 -8.65
C TYR A 511 27.11 -32.98 -7.90
N LYS A 512 27.05 -32.88 -6.56
CA LYS A 512 28.17 -32.44 -5.73
C LYS A 512 29.38 -33.37 -5.84
N ALA A 513 29.17 -34.69 -5.85
CA ALA A 513 30.25 -35.67 -5.99
C ALA A 513 30.96 -35.54 -7.35
N LEU A 514 30.20 -35.46 -8.45
CA LEU A 514 30.74 -35.20 -9.80
C LEU A 514 31.44 -33.85 -9.88
N ARG A 515 30.93 -32.83 -9.18
CA ARG A 515 31.58 -31.52 -9.13
C ARG A 515 32.91 -31.58 -8.40
N PHE A 516 32.98 -32.33 -7.29
CA PHE A 516 34.18 -32.48 -6.46
C PHE A 516 35.31 -33.19 -7.21
N SER A 517 35.02 -34.24 -8.01
CA SER A 517 36.02 -34.92 -8.83
C SER A 517 36.65 -34.01 -9.90
N GLN A 518 35.97 -32.92 -10.26
CA GLN A 518 36.41 -31.96 -11.28
C GLN A 518 37.10 -30.71 -10.71
N MET A 519 37.28 -30.62 -9.40
CA MET A 519 37.97 -29.50 -8.77
C MET A 519 39.46 -29.51 -9.13
N GLN A 520 40.00 -28.38 -9.57
CA GLN A 520 41.45 -28.24 -9.73
C GLN A 520 42.11 -28.30 -8.35
N THR A 521 42.89 -29.35 -8.08
CA THR A 521 43.98 -29.25 -7.11
C THR A 521 44.99 -28.27 -7.69
N LEU A 522 45.09 -27.06 -7.13
CA LEU A 522 46.26 -26.21 -7.32
C LEU A 522 47.47 -27.03 -6.85
N SER A 523 48.24 -27.59 -7.78
CA SER A 523 49.50 -28.23 -7.43
C SER A 523 50.42 -27.16 -6.87
N ALA A 524 51.24 -27.54 -5.88
CA ALA A 524 52.16 -26.65 -5.19
C ALA A 524 53.28 -26.07 -6.09
N GLU A 525 53.24 -26.32 -7.41
CA GLU A 525 54.26 -25.93 -8.38
C GLU A 525 54.09 -24.49 -8.91
N ASP A 526 52.92 -23.86 -8.75
CA ASP A 526 52.71 -22.45 -9.13
C ASP A 526 53.34 -21.44 -8.12
N ARG A 527 54.05 -21.93 -7.08
CA ARG A 527 54.79 -21.07 -6.13
C ARG A 527 56.28 -20.93 -6.43
N SER A 528 56.81 -21.55 -7.49
CA SER A 528 58.25 -21.49 -7.80
C SER A 528 58.50 -21.12 -9.26
N ILE A 529 58.43 -19.82 -9.56
CA ILE A 529 59.33 -19.24 -10.57
C ILE A 529 60.02 -18.04 -9.88
N PRO A 530 61.32 -18.13 -9.59
CA PRO A 530 62.09 -16.99 -9.12
C PRO A 530 62.19 -15.95 -10.24
N SER A 531 61.98 -14.69 -9.85
CA SER A 531 62.34 -13.51 -10.65
C SER A 531 63.85 -13.47 -10.86
N GLU A 532 64.35 -13.96 -11.99
CA GLU A 532 65.66 -13.61 -12.52
C GLU A 532 65.53 -12.54 -13.61
N ALA A 533 65.81 -11.32 -13.15
CA ALA A 533 66.68 -10.26 -13.68
C ALA A 533 67.00 -10.10 -15.20
N ASP A 534 67.21 -8.80 -15.50
CA ASP A 534 68.01 -8.14 -16.55
C ASP A 534 67.31 -7.84 -17.90
N GLU A 535 66.76 -6.62 -18.09
CA GLU A 535 67.40 -5.32 -18.46
C GLU A 535 67.65 -5.17 -19.98
N PRO A 536 67.67 -3.94 -20.57
CA PRO A 536 67.55 -2.60 -19.97
C PRO A 536 66.30 -1.78 -20.40
#